data_AF-A0A6G1LMZ1-F1
#
_entry.id   AF-A0A6G1LMZ1-F1
#
_cell.length_a   1.000
_cell.length_b   1.000
_cell.length_c   1.000
_cell.angle_alpha   90.00
_cell.angle_beta   90.00
_cell.angle_gamma   90.00
#
_symmetry.space_group_name_H-M   'P 1'
#
loop_
_entity.id
_entity.type
_entity.pdbx_description
1 polymer ?
#
loop_
_entity_poly.entity_id
_entity_poly.type
_entity_poly.pdbx_seq_one_letter_code
_entity_poly.pdbx_strand_id
1 'polypeptide(L)'
;QADKLRTQQQLESLQNKYIGTGHADTTAHEWTSNIARDSYASYQGHPPLLHYMSIGMGQPMERVRMHCMEKMVQPVGPAPQVEE
;
A
#
# COMPACT_ATOMS: atom_id res chain seq x y z
N GLN A 1 -5.51 10.33 32.99
CA GLN A 1 -6.44 9.76 31.99
C GLN A 1 -6.59 10.66 30.76
N ALA A 2 -6.62 11.99 30.91
CA ALA A 2 -6.71 12.93 29.79
C ALA A 2 -5.55 12.86 28.78
N ASP A 3 -4.29 12.72 29.23
CA ASP A 3 -3.15 12.66 28.30
C ASP A 3 -3.16 11.42 27.41
N LYS A 4 -3.58 10.26 27.93
CA LYS A 4 -3.68 9.02 27.15
C LYS A 4 -4.72 9.14 26.01
N LEU A 5 -5.86 9.76 26.32
CA LEU A 5 -6.91 10.02 25.32
C LEU A 5 -6.43 11.01 24.26
N ARG A 6 -5.72 12.07 24.67
CA ARG A 6 -5.13 13.03 23.73
C ARG A 6 -4.11 12.38 22.81
N THR A 7 -3.23 11.52 23.34
CA THR A 7 -2.26 10.79 22.50
C THR A 7 -2.94 9.84 21.53
N GLN A 8 -4.04 9.19 21.93
CA GLN A 8 -4.79 8.29 21.04
C GLN A 8 -5.46 9.07 19.90
N GLN A 9 -6.12 10.19 20.19
CA GLN A 9 -6.71 11.05 19.15
C GLN A 9 -5.66 11.59 18.17
N GLN A 10 -4.47 11.93 18.67
CA GLN A 10 -3.36 12.34 17.80
C GLN A 10 -2.90 11.21 16.89
N LEU A 11 -2.80 9.98 17.41
CA LEU A 11 -2.44 8.80 16.62
C LEU A 11 -3.48 8.53 15.51
N GLU A 12 -4.77 8.52 15.85
CA GLU A 12 -5.86 8.33 14.89
C GLU A 12 -5.84 9.43 13.80
N SER A 13 -5.60 10.68 14.18
CA SER A 13 -5.44 11.78 13.24
C SER A 13 -4.26 11.58 12.28
N LEU A 14 -3.14 11.01 12.76
CA LEU A 14 -1.97 10.73 11.93
C LEU A 14 -2.23 9.53 11.01
N GLN A 15 -2.89 8.49 11.49
CA GLN A 15 -3.27 7.31 10.68
C GLN A 15 -4.20 7.70 9.53
N ASN A 16 -5.14 8.61 9.77
CA ASN A 16 -6.02 9.14 8.72
C ASN A 16 -5.26 9.97 7.66
N LYS A 17 -4.18 10.64 8.07
CA LYS A 17 -3.37 11.47 7.16
C LYS A 17 -2.36 10.65 6.37
N TYR A 18 -1.75 9.66 7.01
CA TYR A 18 -0.68 8.84 6.44
C TYR A 18 -1.16 7.40 6.32
N ILE A 19 -1.79 7.11 5.18
CA ILE A 19 -2.28 5.78 4.82
C ILE A 19 -1.12 4.78 4.92
N GLY A 20 -1.36 3.62 5.55
CA GLY A 20 -0.35 2.61 5.79
C GLY A 20 0.31 2.67 7.16
N THR A 21 0.02 3.70 7.97
CA THR A 21 0.46 3.74 9.37
C THR A 21 -0.26 2.65 10.19
N GLY A 22 0.51 1.67 10.68
CA GLY A 22 -0.02 0.55 11.46
C GLY A 22 -0.39 0.88 12.92
N HIS A 23 -0.91 -0.12 13.62
CA HIS A 23 -1.17 -0.19 15.06
C HIS A 23 -0.89 -1.62 15.56
N ALA A 24 -1.04 -1.85 16.87
CA ALA A 24 -0.75 -3.15 17.49
C ALA A 24 -1.57 -4.31 16.89
N ASP A 25 -2.77 -4.02 16.41
CA ASP A 25 -3.69 -5.02 15.83
C ASP A 25 -3.64 -5.07 14.29
N THR A 26 -2.68 -4.39 13.65
CA THR A 26 -2.51 -4.47 12.20
C THR A 26 -2.19 -5.90 11.80
N THR A 27 -3.04 -6.46 10.93
CA THR A 27 -2.90 -7.84 10.47
C THR A 27 -1.75 -7.98 9.46
N ALA A 28 -1.23 -9.20 9.31
CA ALA A 28 -0.23 -9.50 8.29
C ALA A 28 -0.74 -9.19 6.87
N HIS A 29 -2.04 -9.37 6.61
CA HIS A 29 -2.67 -9.05 5.32
C HIS A 29 -2.70 -7.54 5.05
N GLU A 30 -3.08 -6.73 6.04
CA GLU A 30 -3.08 -5.25 5.91
C GLU A 30 -1.67 -4.71 5.68
N TRP A 31 -0.70 -5.18 6.47
CA TRP A 31 0.70 -4.78 6.33
C TRP A 31 1.25 -5.11 4.94
N THR A 32 1.11 -6.37 4.49
CA THR A 32 1.61 -6.80 3.19
C THR A 32 0.87 -6.12 2.02
N SER A 33 -0.43 -5.87 2.16
CA SER A 33 -1.21 -5.09 1.19
C SER A 33 -0.67 -3.67 1.03
N ASN A 34 -0.35 -2.99 2.14
CA ASN A 34 0.20 -1.63 2.11
C ASN A 34 1.58 -1.61 1.46
N ILE A 35 2.48 -2.52 1.84
CA ILE A 35 3.82 -2.64 1.22
C ILE A 35 3.73 -2.88 -0.30
N ALA A 36 2.81 -3.74 -0.74
CA ALA A 36 2.62 -3.98 -2.16
C ALA A 36 2.10 -2.74 -2.90
N ARG A 37 1.16 -1.98 -2.31
CA ARG A 37 0.69 -0.72 -2.88
C ARG A 37 1.80 0.33 -2.96
N ASP A 38 2.62 0.45 -1.92
CA ASP A 38 3.77 1.38 -1.90
C ASP A 38 4.81 1.03 -2.97
N SER A 39 5.02 -0.26 -3.19
CA SER A 39 5.88 -0.77 -4.26
C SER A 39 5.32 -0.37 -5.63
N TYR A 40 4.05 -0.68 -5.93
CA TYR A 40 3.42 -0.31 -7.21
C TYR A 40 3.36 1.21 -7.42
N ALA A 41 3.14 2.00 -6.37
CA ALA A 41 3.18 3.46 -6.43
C ALA A 41 4.58 3.96 -6.80
N SER A 42 5.63 3.40 -6.19
CA SER A 42 7.02 3.74 -6.49
C SER A 42 7.43 3.34 -7.91
N TYR A 43 6.97 2.16 -8.35
CA TYR A 43 7.22 1.61 -9.68
C TYR A 43 6.75 2.53 -10.80
N GLN A 44 5.52 3.06 -10.70
CA GLN A 44 4.98 3.99 -11.69
C GLN A 44 5.38 5.45 -11.47
N GLY A 45 5.69 5.83 -10.24
CA GLY A 45 6.04 7.20 -9.84
C GLY A 45 7.47 7.61 -10.22
N HIS A 46 8.38 6.64 -10.37
CA HIS A 46 9.76 6.88 -10.77
C HIS A 46 9.96 6.49 -12.25
N PRO A 47 10.10 7.46 -13.18
CA PRO A 47 10.24 7.16 -14.61
C PRO A 47 11.36 6.17 -14.98
N PRO A 48 12.56 6.22 -14.35
CA PRO A 48 13.62 5.24 -14.65
C PRO A 48 13.22 3.80 -14.31
N LEU A 49 12.50 3.63 -13.20
CA LEU A 49 12.07 2.32 -12.73
C LEU A 49 10.95 1.76 -13.62
N LEU A 50 9.96 2.60 -13.95
CA LEU A 50 8.91 2.23 -14.91
C LEU A 50 9.49 1.85 -16.27
N HIS A 51 10.49 2.59 -16.75
CA HIS A 51 11.17 2.30 -18.00
C HIS A 51 11.92 0.96 -17.96
N TYR A 52 12.62 0.68 -16.86
CA TYR A 52 13.27 -0.61 -16.64
C TYR A 52 12.28 -1.78 -16.68
N MET A 53 11.12 -1.66 -16.01
CA MET A 53 10.06 -2.67 -16.07
C MET A 53 9.44 -2.82 -17.46
N SER A 54 9.23 -1.71 -18.17
CA SER A 54 8.73 -1.71 -19.56
C SER A 54 9.64 -2.49 -20.50
N ILE A 55 10.96 -2.32 -20.39
CA ILE A 55 11.94 -3.10 -21.15
C ILE A 55 11.88 -4.58 -20.74
N GLY A 56 11.90 -4.87 -19.43
CA GLY A 56 11.88 -6.25 -18.93
C GLY A 56 10.61 -7.03 -19.30
N MET A 57 9.47 -6.36 -19.38
CA MET A 57 8.17 -6.95 -19.77
C MET A 57 7.92 -6.93 -21.27
N GLY A 58 8.71 -6.21 -22.06
CA GLY A 58 8.49 -6.04 -23.50
C GLY A 58 7.18 -5.32 -23.84
N GLN A 59 6.70 -4.43 -22.96
CA GLN A 59 5.43 -3.72 -23.11
C GLN A 59 5.62 -2.21 -23.07
N PRO A 60 4.77 -1.41 -23.74
CA PRO A 60 4.80 0.05 -23.61
C PRO A 60 4.67 0.51 -22.16
N MET A 61 5.34 1.62 -21.80
CA MET A 61 5.34 2.15 -20.43
C MET A 61 3.93 2.41 -19.90
N GLU A 62 3.02 2.87 -20.76
CA GLU A 62 1.62 3.14 -20.42
C GLU A 62 0.89 1.86 -20.03
N ARG A 63 1.15 0.74 -20.72
CA ARG A 63 0.56 -0.55 -20.40
C ARG A 63 1.09 -1.09 -19.08
N VAL A 64 2.40 -0.94 -18.81
CA VAL A 64 2.98 -1.32 -17.51
C VAL A 64 2.45 -0.45 -16.37
N ARG A 65 2.27 0.86 -16.61
CA ARG A 65 1.66 1.77 -15.63
C ARG A 65 0.22 1.35 -15.30
N MET A 66 -0.59 1.07 -16.32
CA MET A 66 -1.96 0.55 -16.12
C MET A 66 -1.95 -0.77 -15.35
N HIS A 67 -1.03 -1.68 -15.68
CA HIS A 67 -0.87 -2.93 -14.95
C HIS A 67 -0.55 -2.71 -13.47
N CYS A 68 0.34 -1.77 -13.14
CA CYS A 68 0.62 -1.40 -11.75
C CYS A 68 -0.64 -0.88 -11.05
N MET A 69 -1.42 0.00 -11.67
CA MET A 69 -2.66 0.55 -11.11
C MET A 69 -3.71 -0.54 -10.84
N GLU A 70 -3.94 -1.45 -11.80
CA GLU A 70 -4.88 -2.56 -11.66
C GLU A 70 -4.49 -3.49 -10.49
N LYS A 71 -3.20 -3.76 -10.33
CA LYS A 71 -2.68 -4.60 -9.24
C LYS A 71 -2.82 -3.98 -7.85
N MET A 72 -3.04 -2.67 -7.73
CA MET A 72 -3.20 -2.01 -6.42
C MET A 72 -4.54 -2.31 -5.72
N VAL A 73 -5.56 -2.77 -6.45
CA VAL A 73 -6.89 -3.06 -5.89
C VAL A 73 -6.81 -4.20 -4.87
N GLN A 74 -6.18 -5.31 -5.25
CA GLN A 74 -6.07 -6.51 -4.43
C GLN A 74 -4.70 -7.17 -4.64
N PRO A 75 -3.61 -6.52 -4.18
CA PRO A 75 -2.25 -6.91 -4.55
C PRO A 75 -1.81 -8.25 -3.98
N VAL A 76 -2.36 -8.66 -2.83
CA VAL A 76 -2.00 -9.89 -2.11
C VAL A 76 -3.18 -10.86 -1.99
N GLY A 77 -4.23 -10.69 -2.80
CA GLY A 77 -5.42 -11.52 -2.74
C GLY A 77 -6.40 -11.14 -1.62
N PRO A 78 -7.49 -11.92 -1.44
CA PRO A 78 -8.52 -11.64 -0.44
C PRO A 78 -7.97 -11.77 0.97
N ALA A 79 -8.51 -10.97 1.89
CA ALA A 79 -8.18 -11.09 3.30
C ALA A 79 -8.55 -12.50 3.81
N PRO A 80 -7.76 -13.07 4.73
CA PRO A 80 -8.13 -14.33 5.38
C PRO A 80 -9.48 -14.16 6.08
N GLN A 81 -10.25 -15.25 6.13
CA GLN A 81 -11.49 -15.27 6.89
C GLN A 81 -11.13 -15.08 8.37
N VAL A 82 -11.76 -14.12 9.03
CA VAL A 82 -11.62 -13.96 10.48
C VAL A 82 -12.33 -15.15 11.11
N GLU A 83 -11.60 -16.05 11.76
CA GLU A 83 -12.19 -17.05 12.64
C GLU A 83 -12.79 -16.30 13.84
N GLU A 84 -14.12 -16.36 13.99
CA GLU A 84 -14.84 -15.83 15.17
C GLU A 84 -14.46 -16.59 16.46
#